data_AF-A0A147EY75-F1
#
_entry.id   AF-A0A147EY75-F1
#
_cell.length_a   1.000
_cell.length_b   1.000
_cell.length_c   1.000
_cell.angle_alpha   90.00
_cell.angle_beta   90.00
_cell.angle_gamma   90.00
#
_symmetry.space_group_name_H-M   'P 1'
#
loop_
_entity.id
_entity.type
_entity.pdbx_description
1 polymer ?
#
loop_
_entity_poly.entity_id
_entity_poly.type
_entity_poly.pdbx_seq_one_letter_code
_entity_poly.pdbx_strand_id
1 'polypeptide(L)'
;MALFTFQFIVSGDLAAAQEATRGALEAAGFTVEQKGDHWKATHGNLVKTMFLGVRAPNDDLREVLDVTFTDLGGTVEVRLHRPIFQPAGGNDDGMEQLKLHNAYKAAIAEVEAGLQQRGVLVSAKV
;
A
#
# COMPACT_ATOMS: atom_id res chain seq x y z
N MET A 1 -8.24 -13.06 9.46
CA MET A 1 -6.97 -12.40 9.84
C MET A 1 -6.46 -11.65 8.63
N ALA A 2 -6.27 -10.33 8.72
CA ALA A 2 -5.66 -9.57 7.63
C ALA A 2 -4.18 -9.98 7.53
N LEU A 3 -3.76 -10.48 6.38
CA LEU A 3 -2.44 -11.07 6.21
C LEU A 3 -1.32 -10.01 6.21
N PHE A 4 -1.60 -8.75 5.84
CA PHE A 4 -0.58 -7.68 5.74
C PHE A 4 -1.16 -6.31 6.15
N THR A 5 -0.59 -5.71 7.20
CA THR A 5 -0.89 -4.34 7.66
C THR A 5 0.43 -3.64 7.94
N PHE A 6 0.64 -2.51 7.28
CA PHE A 6 1.84 -1.69 7.38
C PHE A 6 1.47 -0.38 8.04
N GLN A 7 2.26 0.05 9.02
CA GLN A 7 1.99 1.25 9.81
C GLN A 7 3.19 2.18 9.75
N PHE A 8 2.93 3.44 9.43
CA PHE A 8 3.92 4.50 9.42
C PHE A 8 3.46 5.62 10.36
N ILE A 9 4.37 6.15 11.14
CA ILE A 9 4.15 7.38 11.91
C ILE A 9 4.82 8.51 11.15
N VAL A 10 4.02 9.48 10.72
CA VAL A 10 4.47 10.64 9.95
C VAL A 10 4.35 11.88 10.82
N SER A 11 5.38 12.73 10.83
CA SER A 11 5.35 14.00 11.56
C SER A 11 4.53 15.04 10.80
N GLY A 12 3.77 15.86 11.54
CA GLY A 12 2.98 16.96 10.97
C GLY A 12 1.49 16.83 11.29
N ASP A 13 0.73 17.80 10.80
CA ASP A 13 -0.73 17.75 10.84
C ASP A 13 -1.30 16.76 9.82
N LEU A 14 -2.59 16.42 9.98
CA LEU A 14 -3.28 15.44 9.13
C LEU A 14 -3.18 15.77 7.63
N ALA A 15 -3.27 17.04 7.23
CA ALA A 15 -3.24 17.43 5.83
C ALA A 15 -1.83 17.27 5.24
N ALA A 16 -0.80 17.70 5.97
CA ALA A 16 0.59 17.52 5.58
C ALA A 16 0.97 16.03 5.48
N ALA A 17 0.54 15.21 6.43
CA ALA A 17 0.80 13.76 6.40
C ALA A 17 0.08 13.07 5.24
N GLN A 18 -1.17 13.47 4.95
CA GLN A 18 -1.92 13.00 3.79
C GLN A 18 -1.21 13.35 2.48
N GLU A 19 -0.78 14.60 2.30
CA GLU A 19 -0.06 15.03 1.09
C GLU A 19 1.28 14.29 0.92
N ALA A 20 2.06 14.17 2.00
CA ALA A 20 3.32 13.43 1.99
C ALA A 20 3.10 11.94 1.64
N THR A 21 2.06 11.33 2.20
CA THR A 21 1.69 9.93 1.92
C THR A 21 1.24 9.76 0.48
N ARG A 22 0.42 10.68 -0.04
CA ARG A 22 0.01 10.67 -1.46
C ARG A 22 1.23 10.73 -2.37
N GLY A 23 2.13 11.69 -2.12
CA GLY A 23 3.34 11.84 -2.92
C GLY A 23 4.29 10.63 -2.81
N ALA A 24 4.36 9.97 -1.66
CA ALA A 24 5.14 8.74 -1.50
C ALA A 24 4.53 7.56 -2.28
N LEU A 25 3.20 7.42 -2.24
CA LEU A 25 2.47 6.40 -2.99
C LEU A 25 2.58 6.62 -4.50
N GLU A 26 2.36 7.85 -4.99
CA GLU A 26 2.48 8.18 -6.41
C GLU A 26 3.91 8.02 -6.92
N ALA A 27 4.92 8.37 -6.11
CA ALA A 27 6.32 8.12 -6.44
C ALA A 27 6.66 6.63 -6.53
N ALA A 28 6.00 5.79 -5.72
CA ALA A 28 6.08 4.33 -5.78
C ALA A 28 5.17 3.72 -6.89
N GLY A 29 4.61 4.54 -7.79
CA GLY A 29 3.79 4.09 -8.92
C GLY A 29 2.32 3.80 -8.59
N PHE A 30 1.87 4.06 -7.37
CA PHE A 30 0.46 3.87 -7.01
C PHE A 30 -0.40 5.03 -7.52
N THR A 31 -1.53 4.68 -8.12
CA THR A 31 -2.65 5.60 -8.33
C THR A 31 -3.49 5.66 -7.06
N VAL A 32 -3.56 6.84 -6.43
CA VAL A 32 -4.32 7.07 -5.19
C VAL A 32 -5.71 7.62 -5.53
N GLU A 33 -6.75 6.85 -5.21
CA GLU A 33 -8.15 7.28 -5.27
C GLU A 33 -8.63 7.67 -3.86
N GLN A 34 -9.00 8.92 -3.68
CA GLN A 34 -9.59 9.41 -2.42
C GLN A 34 -11.12 9.37 -2.50
N LYS A 35 -11.76 8.66 -1.57
CA LYS A 35 -13.22 8.64 -1.41
C LYS A 35 -13.60 9.02 0.03
N GLY A 36 -13.70 10.33 0.28
CA GLY A 36 -13.89 10.88 1.63
C GLY A 36 -12.64 10.69 2.49
N ASP A 37 -12.82 10.09 3.67
CA ASP A 37 -11.74 9.76 4.61
C ASP A 37 -11.02 8.44 4.28
N HIS A 38 -11.55 7.67 3.32
CA HIS A 38 -10.96 6.43 2.86
C HIS A 38 -10.14 6.66 1.60
N TRP A 39 -8.87 6.27 1.66
CA TRP A 39 -7.97 6.36 0.53
C TRP A 39 -7.68 4.96 0.02
N LYS A 40 -7.60 4.83 -1.29
CA LYS A 40 -7.29 3.57 -1.95
C LYS A 40 -6.14 3.78 -2.90
N ALA A 41 -5.00 3.19 -2.60
CA ALA A 41 -3.85 3.20 -3.47
C ALA A 41 -3.85 1.92 -4.31
N THR A 42 -3.69 2.06 -5.62
CA THR A 42 -3.65 0.93 -6.54
C THR A 42 -2.40 0.98 -7.41
N HIS A 43 -1.69 -0.13 -7.52
CA HIS A 43 -0.50 -0.27 -8.37
C HIS A 43 -0.66 -1.49 -9.28
N GLY A 44 0.04 -1.50 -10.42
CA GLY A 44 -0.09 -2.54 -11.44
C GLY A 44 -1.31 -2.40 -12.37
N ASN A 45 -1.45 -3.33 -13.32
CA ASN A 45 -2.47 -3.28 -14.37
C ASN A 45 -3.55 -4.35 -14.17
N LEU A 46 -4.76 -3.92 -13.78
CA LEU A 46 -5.95 -4.75 -13.56
C LEU A 46 -6.23 -5.75 -14.69
N VAL A 47 -6.09 -5.31 -15.95
CA VAL A 47 -6.41 -6.13 -17.12
C VAL A 47 -5.39 -7.26 -17.25
N LYS A 48 -4.11 -6.97 -17.06
CA LYS A 48 -3.05 -7.98 -17.10
C LYS A 48 -3.11 -8.93 -15.91
N THR A 49 -3.42 -8.44 -14.71
CA THR A 49 -3.60 -9.31 -13.53
C THR A 49 -4.74 -10.31 -13.73
N MET A 50 -5.89 -9.87 -14.29
CA MET A 50 -7.00 -10.78 -14.58
C MET A 50 -6.69 -11.76 -15.72
N PHE A 51 -5.91 -11.35 -16.73
CA PHE A 51 -5.64 -12.17 -17.91
C PHE A 51 -4.47 -13.15 -17.72
N LEU A 52 -3.46 -12.79 -16.92
CA LEU A 52 -2.24 -13.60 -16.69
C LEU A 52 -2.20 -14.29 -15.33
N GLY A 53 -2.99 -13.86 -14.34
CA GLY A 53 -2.97 -14.41 -12.98
C GLY A 53 -1.54 -14.50 -12.43
N VAL A 54 -1.16 -15.68 -11.93
CA VAL A 54 0.18 -15.99 -11.37
C VAL A 54 1.36 -15.87 -12.34
N ARG A 55 1.09 -15.78 -13.65
CA ARG A 55 2.11 -15.62 -14.69
C ARG A 55 2.42 -14.16 -15.00
N ALA A 56 1.66 -13.22 -14.42
CA ALA A 56 2.01 -11.81 -14.50
C ALA A 56 3.40 -11.60 -13.87
N PRO A 57 4.31 -10.84 -14.51
CA PRO A 57 5.45 -10.24 -13.84
C PRO A 57 4.98 -9.54 -12.56
N ASN A 58 5.83 -9.47 -11.52
CA ASN A 58 5.43 -8.86 -10.25
C ASN A 58 4.90 -7.42 -10.43
N ASP A 59 5.43 -6.68 -11.41
CA ASP A 59 4.99 -5.31 -11.76
C ASP A 59 3.58 -5.24 -12.39
N ASP A 60 3.04 -6.36 -12.87
CA ASP A 60 1.73 -6.46 -13.52
C ASP A 60 0.64 -7.03 -12.58
N LEU A 61 0.98 -7.35 -11.32
CA LEU A 61 0.01 -7.74 -10.30
C LEU A 61 -0.70 -6.51 -9.75
N ARG A 62 -2.03 -6.53 -9.73
CA ARG A 62 -2.82 -5.45 -9.15
C ARG A 62 -2.68 -5.49 -7.64
N GLU A 63 -1.95 -4.53 -7.12
CA GLU A 63 -1.84 -4.27 -5.70
C GLU A 63 -2.88 -3.23 -5.35
N VAL A 64 -3.69 -3.55 -4.35
CA VAL A 64 -4.63 -2.61 -3.74
C VAL A 64 -4.24 -2.46 -2.28
N LEU A 65 -4.16 -1.22 -1.83
CA LEU A 65 -3.94 -0.84 -0.45
C LEU A 65 -5.05 0.13 -0.05
N ASP A 66 -5.73 -0.19 1.04
CA ASP A 66 -6.59 0.77 1.71
C ASP A 66 -5.74 1.53 2.73
N VAL A 67 -5.77 2.85 2.63
CA VAL A 67 -4.99 3.78 3.43
C VAL A 67 -5.91 4.50 4.38
N THR A 68 -5.58 4.45 5.67
CA THR A 68 -6.31 5.16 6.72
C THR A 68 -5.35 6.00 7.52
N PHE A 69 -5.81 7.18 7.93
CA PHE A 69 -5.04 8.14 8.72
C PHE A 69 -5.64 8.27 10.11
N THR A 70 -4.80 8.32 11.13
CA THR A 70 -5.22 8.57 12.51
C THR A 70 -4.32 9.65 13.09
N ASP A 71 -4.89 10.80 13.42
CA ASP A 71 -4.16 11.88 14.08
C ASP A 71 -3.86 11.51 15.54
N LEU A 72 -2.61 11.64 15.94
CA LEU A 72 -2.11 11.36 17.30
C LEU A 72 -1.70 12.64 18.04
N GLY A 73 -2.02 13.82 17.50
CA GLY A 73 -1.73 15.11 18.15
C GLY A 73 -0.29 15.55 17.93
N GLY A 74 0.07 15.84 16.68
CA GLY A 74 1.40 16.29 16.25
C GLY A 74 2.19 15.26 15.41
N THR A 75 1.66 14.04 15.34
CA THR A 75 2.06 13.00 14.39
C THR A 75 0.81 12.29 13.89
N VAL A 76 0.89 11.66 12.73
CA VAL A 76 -0.22 10.97 12.08
C VAL A 76 0.20 9.53 11.84
N GLU A 77 -0.59 8.59 12.36
CA GLU A 77 -0.47 7.19 11.98
C GLU A 77 -1.11 6.99 10.61
N VAL A 78 -0.31 6.54 9.65
CA VAL A 78 -0.71 6.13 8.32
C VAL A 78 -0.69 4.60 8.30
N ARG A 79 -1.86 4.02 8.13
CA ARG A 79 -2.02 2.56 8.05
C ARG A 79 -2.38 2.17 6.63
N LEU A 80 -1.51 1.40 6.01
CA LEU A 80 -1.72 0.77 4.71
C LEU A 80 -2.09 -0.70 4.96
N HIS A 81 -3.31 -1.09 4.61
CA HIS A 81 -3.75 -2.46 4.75
C HIS A 81 -4.18 -3.03 3.40
N ARG A 82 -3.82 -4.28 3.17
CA ARG A 82 -4.28 -5.00 1.99
C ARG A 82 -5.72 -5.49 2.24
N PRO A 83 -6.72 -5.09 1.44
CA PRO A 83 -8.01 -5.76 1.46
C PRO A 83 -7.82 -7.22 1.06
N ILE A 84 -8.43 -8.14 1.81
CA ILE A 84 -8.35 -9.57 1.54
C ILE A 84 -9.04 -9.82 0.20
N PHE A 85 -8.25 -9.94 -0.87
CA PHE A 85 -8.75 -10.41 -2.15
C PHE A 85 -8.87 -11.94 -2.05
N GLN A 86 -10.09 -12.45 -1.94
CA GLN A 86 -10.37 -13.85 -2.25
C GLN A 86 -10.37 -13.97 -3.78
N PRO A 87 -9.38 -14.64 -4.41
CA PRO A 87 -9.52 -14.96 -5.82
C PRO A 87 -10.82 -15.76 -6.00
N ALA A 88 -11.60 -15.43 -7.02
CA ALA A 88 -12.88 -16.06 -7.32
C ALA A 88 -12.79 -17.58 -7.67
N GLY A 89 -11.60 -18.19 -7.52
CA GLY A 89 -11.34 -19.59 -7.73
C GLY A 89 -10.34 -20.14 -6.70
N GLY A 90 -10.83 -20.38 -5.47
CA GLY A 90 -10.64 -21.61 -4.70
C GLY A 90 -9.29 -22.32 -4.51
N ASN A 91 -8.14 -21.83 -4.99
CA ASN A 91 -6.85 -22.44 -4.71
C ASN A 91 -5.97 -21.52 -3.89
N ASP A 92 -5.81 -21.90 -2.63
CA ASP A 92 -4.93 -21.29 -1.65
C ASP A 92 -3.49 -21.79 -1.90
N ASP A 93 -2.98 -21.62 -3.11
CA ASP A 93 -1.62 -22.02 -3.46
C ASP A 93 -0.65 -21.04 -2.78
N GLY A 94 -0.02 -21.48 -1.68
CA GLY A 94 0.86 -20.64 -0.84
C GLY A 94 1.97 -19.90 -1.59
N MET A 95 2.33 -20.35 -2.79
CA MET A 95 3.23 -19.66 -3.72
C MET A 95 2.66 -18.34 -4.28
N GLU A 96 1.36 -18.28 -4.56
CA GLU A 96 0.68 -17.04 -4.98
C GLU A 96 0.70 -16.01 -3.86
N GLN A 97 0.44 -16.46 -2.63
CA GLN A 97 0.49 -15.61 -1.44
C GLN A 97 1.90 -15.07 -1.19
N LEU A 98 2.95 -15.89 -1.40
CA LEU A 98 4.36 -15.48 -1.27
C LEU A 98 4.78 -14.47 -2.32
N LYS A 99 4.37 -14.65 -3.58
CA LYS A 99 4.65 -13.68 -4.65
C LYS A 99 3.97 -12.34 -4.38
N LEU A 100 2.69 -12.37 -4.01
CA LEU A 100 1.96 -11.18 -3.60
C LEU A 100 2.63 -10.53 -2.39
N HIS A 101 3.01 -11.30 -1.37
CA HIS A 101 3.73 -10.76 -0.22
C HIS A 101 5.01 -10.00 -0.61
N ASN A 102 5.82 -10.57 -1.50
CA ASN A 102 7.07 -9.96 -1.94
C ASN A 102 6.82 -8.68 -2.76
N ALA A 103 5.81 -8.67 -3.63
CA ALA A 103 5.42 -7.49 -4.39
C ALA A 103 4.99 -6.35 -3.45
N TYR A 104 4.09 -6.65 -2.50
CA TYR A 104 3.62 -5.67 -1.52
C TYR A 104 4.76 -5.17 -0.63
N LYS A 105 5.68 -6.04 -0.22
CA LYS A 105 6.84 -5.64 0.59
C LYS A 105 7.77 -4.71 -0.19
N ALA A 106 7.98 -4.95 -1.49
CA ALA A 106 8.78 -4.06 -2.33
C ALA A 106 8.10 -2.69 -2.49
N ALA A 107 6.82 -2.67 -2.82
CA ALA A 107 6.02 -1.45 -2.91
C ALA A 107 6.04 -0.63 -1.61
N ILE A 108 5.87 -1.29 -0.46
CA ILE A 108 5.87 -0.63 0.85
C ILE A 108 7.25 -0.09 1.21
N ALA A 109 8.33 -0.78 0.83
CA ALA A 109 9.69 -0.27 1.01
C ALA A 109 9.94 1.01 0.20
N GLU A 110 9.34 1.14 -0.99
CA GLU A 110 9.40 2.38 -1.77
C GLU A 110 8.60 3.52 -1.12
N VAL A 111 7.42 3.22 -0.56
CA VAL A 111 6.65 4.21 0.21
C VAL A 111 7.41 4.68 1.45
N GLU A 112 8.02 3.75 2.19
CA GLU A 112 8.87 4.05 3.35
C GLU A 112 10.05 4.94 2.95
N ALA A 113 10.78 4.57 1.89
CA ALA A 113 11.88 5.36 1.36
C ALA A 113 11.40 6.75 0.91
N GLY A 114 10.22 6.84 0.30
CA GLY A 114 9.59 8.10 -0.10
C GLY A 114 9.27 9.01 1.09
N LEU A 115 8.74 8.47 2.19
CA LEU A 115 8.47 9.22 3.41
C LEU A 115 9.76 9.61 4.14
N GLN A 116 10.77 8.75 4.13
CA GLN A 116 12.08 9.01 4.72
C GLN A 116 12.84 10.10 3.96
N GLN A 117 12.85 10.07 2.62
CA GLN A 117 13.47 11.10 1.79
C GLN A 117 12.84 12.49 2.00
N ARG A 118 11.54 12.52 2.31
CA ARG A 118 10.81 13.74 2.66
C ARG A 118 11.10 14.23 4.09
N GLY A 119 11.81 13.45 4.90
CA GLY A 119 12.17 13.80 6.28
C GLY A 119 10.99 13.81 7.26
N VAL A 120 9.86 13.21 6.87
CA VAL A 120 8.63 13.20 7.67
C VAL A 120 8.35 11.86 8.35
N LEU A 121 9.12 10.81 8.03
CA LEU A 121 8.97 9.51 8.67
C LEU A 121 9.56 9.52 10.08
N VAL A 122 8.70 9.29 11.08
CA VAL A 122 9.08 9.19 12.50
C VAL A 122 9.33 7.73 12.90
N SER A 123 8.48 6.81 12.41
CA SER A 123 8.60 5.39 12.70
C SER A 123 7.89 4.55 11.63
N ALA A 124 8.38 3.33 11.40
CA ALA A 124 7.77 2.37 10.49
C ALA A 124 7.65 1.01 11.19
N LYS A 125 6.49 0.37 11.01
CA LYS A 125 6.23 -1.01 11.42
C LYS A 125 5.65 -1.75 10.21
N VAL A 126 6.52 -2.54 9.59
CA VAL A 126 6.27 -3.27 8.34
C VAL A 126 6.19 -4.77 8.61
#